data_AF-A0A315XNL0-F1
#
_entry.id   AF-A0A315XNL0-F1
#
_cell.length_a   1.000
_cell.length_b   1.000
_cell.length_c   1.000
_cell.angle_alpha   90.00
_cell.angle_beta   90.00
_cell.angle_gamma   90.00
#
_symmetry.space_group_name_H-M   'P 1'
#
loop_
_entity.id
_entity.type
_entity.pdbx_description
1 polymer ?
#
loop_
_entity_poly.entity_id
_entity_poly.type
_entity_poly.pdbx_seq_one_letter_code
_entity_poly.pdbx_strand_id
1 'polypeptide(L)'
;MNDDTLEKLAELEHVQWCEWADVLSDDLSSLLKVIEKSDVELSDEEQQVVLRVKDRLDKWDKLMIPFSDLPEDEKEKDRVYARKVMTILSD
;
A
#
# COMPACT_ATOMS: atom_id res chain seq x y z
N MET A 1 -24.46 -13.47 -2.87
CA MET A 1 -23.27 -13.49 -1.99
C MET A 1 -23.57 -12.65 -0.75
N ASN A 2 -23.00 -12.99 0.40
CA ASN A 2 -23.24 -12.31 1.67
C ASN A 2 -22.04 -11.44 2.08
N ASP A 3 -22.23 -10.62 3.12
CA ASP A 3 -21.23 -9.68 3.64
C ASP A 3 -19.92 -10.39 4.08
N ASP A 4 -20.01 -11.62 4.60
CA ASP A 4 -18.82 -12.41 4.95
C ASP A 4 -17.92 -12.70 3.74
N THR A 5 -18.52 -12.87 2.55
CA THR A 5 -17.76 -13.08 1.31
C THR A 5 -17.08 -11.79 0.86
N LEU A 6 -17.75 -10.64 1.05
CA LEU A 6 -17.18 -9.34 0.72
C LEU A 6 -15.94 -9.05 1.58
N GLU A 7 -16.04 -9.25 2.90
CA GLU A 7 -14.91 -8.99 3.81
C GLU A 7 -13.72 -9.91 3.51
N LYS A 8 -13.96 -11.19 3.19
CA LYS A 8 -12.88 -12.11 2.80
C LYS A 8 -12.18 -11.70 1.50
N LEU A 9 -12.94 -11.19 0.53
CA LEU A 9 -12.38 -10.68 -0.71
C LEU A 9 -11.59 -9.38 -0.49
N ALA A 10 -12.07 -8.52 0.40
CA ALA A 10 -11.37 -7.29 0.78
C ALA A 10 -10.06 -7.62 1.53
N GLU A 11 -10.09 -8.56 2.46
CA GLU A 11 -8.90 -9.06 3.16
C GLU A 11 -7.88 -9.65 2.18
N LEU A 12 -8.32 -10.43 1.18
CA LEU A 12 -7.42 -10.95 0.15
C LEU A 12 -6.78 -9.86 -0.71
N GLU A 13 -7.52 -8.80 -1.02
CA GLU A 13 -6.99 -7.64 -1.72
C GLU A 13 -5.91 -6.94 -0.87
N HIS A 14 -6.18 -6.73 0.42
CA HIS A 14 -5.23 -6.11 1.34
C HIS A 14 -3.95 -6.94 1.50
N VAL A 15 -4.09 -8.26 1.63
CA VAL A 15 -2.94 -9.18 1.68
C VAL A 15 -2.12 -9.08 0.41
N GLN A 16 -2.75 -9.11 -0.77
CA GLN A 16 -2.04 -8.95 -2.03
C GLN A 16 -1.31 -7.61 -2.11
N TRP A 17 -1.96 -6.52 -1.69
CA TRP A 17 -1.34 -5.20 -1.64
C TRP A 17 -0.12 -5.19 -0.72
N CYS A 18 -0.22 -5.77 0.49
CA CYS A 18 0.89 -5.87 1.43
C CYS A 18 2.07 -6.63 0.82
N GLU A 19 1.85 -7.79 0.21
CA GLU A 19 2.90 -8.61 -0.41
C GLU A 19 3.66 -7.82 -1.51
N TRP A 20 2.94 -7.09 -2.36
CA TRP A 20 3.56 -6.27 -3.39
C TRP A 20 4.27 -5.03 -2.84
N ALA A 21 3.64 -4.37 -1.88
CA ALA A 21 4.16 -3.14 -1.31
C ALA A 21 5.39 -3.40 -0.43
N ASP A 22 5.49 -4.56 0.23
CA ASP A 22 6.65 -4.95 1.06
C ASP A 22 7.93 -5.03 0.20
N VAL A 23 7.86 -5.74 -0.93
CA VAL A 23 8.96 -5.83 -1.90
C VAL A 23 9.42 -4.45 -2.37
N LEU A 24 8.47 -3.59 -2.74
CA LEU A 24 8.80 -2.23 -3.16
C LEU A 24 9.32 -1.36 -2.01
N SER A 25 8.87 -1.60 -0.79
CA SER A 25 9.28 -0.82 0.38
C SER A 25 10.75 -1.01 0.69
N ASP A 26 11.26 -2.24 0.53
CA ASP A 26 12.67 -2.60 0.71
C ASP A 26 13.57 -1.92 -0.32
N ASP A 27 13.17 -1.97 -1.60
CA ASP A 27 13.90 -1.32 -2.69
C ASP A 27 13.95 0.20 -2.51
N LEU A 28 12.81 0.82 -2.21
CA LEU A 28 12.72 2.27 -1.99
C LEU A 28 13.52 2.71 -0.77
N SER A 29 13.45 1.96 0.34
CA SER A 29 14.24 2.21 1.54
C SER A 29 15.75 2.11 1.27
N SER A 30 16.15 1.16 0.44
CA SER A 30 17.55 0.97 0.03
C SER A 30 18.04 2.11 -0.86
N LEU A 31 17.21 2.55 -1.83
CA LEU A 31 17.53 3.69 -2.68
C LEU A 31 17.66 4.99 -1.88
N LEU A 32 16.77 5.24 -0.91
CA LEU A 32 16.89 6.40 -0.02
C LEU A 32 18.23 6.41 0.72
N LYS A 33 18.66 5.27 1.27
CA LYS A 33 19.96 5.15 1.94
C LYS A 33 21.14 5.40 1.01
N VAL A 34 21.03 5.03 -0.28
CA VAL A 34 22.06 5.32 -1.28
C VAL A 34 22.12 6.82 -1.54
N ILE A 35 20.98 7.47 -1.75
CA ILE A 35 20.89 8.92 -1.99
C ILE A 35 21.47 9.69 -0.79
N GLU A 36 21.08 9.33 0.44
CA GLU A 36 21.55 9.99 1.67
C GLU A 36 23.05 9.85 1.90
N LYS A 37 23.67 8.79 1.38
CA LYS A 37 25.12 8.57 1.46
C LYS A 37 25.88 9.14 0.26
N SER A 38 25.17 9.57 -0.78
CA SER A 38 25.77 10.11 -1.98
C SER A 38 26.04 11.60 -1.80
N ASP A 39 27.21 12.06 -2.20
CA ASP A 39 27.54 13.50 -2.24
C ASP A 39 26.98 14.12 -3.53
N VAL A 40 25.65 14.06 -3.67
CA VAL A 40 24.90 14.57 -4.83
C VAL A 40 23.99 15.69 -4.37
N GLU A 41 24.13 16.85 -5.00
CA GLU A 41 23.19 17.96 -4.82
C GLU A 41 21.93 17.67 -5.64
N LEU A 42 20.80 17.56 -4.94
CA LEU A 42 19.49 17.33 -5.56
C LEU A 42 18.82 18.66 -5.87
N SER A 43 18.21 18.76 -7.04
CA SER A 43 17.28 19.84 -7.37
C SER A 43 16.05 19.82 -6.46
N ASP A 44 15.32 20.94 -6.40
CA ASP A 44 14.08 21.03 -5.61
C ASP A 44 13.07 19.94 -6.01
N GLU A 45 12.95 19.64 -7.30
CA GLU A 45 12.03 18.62 -7.82
C GLU A 45 12.41 17.21 -7.33
N GLU A 46 13.71 16.88 -7.34
CA GLU A 46 14.23 15.60 -6.85
C GLU A 46 14.08 15.48 -5.33
N GLN A 47 14.30 16.57 -4.58
CA GLN A 47 14.02 16.60 -3.14
C GLN A 47 12.53 16.32 -2.85
N GLN A 48 11.62 16.89 -3.65
CA GLN A 48 10.20 16.59 -3.52
C GLN A 48 9.86 15.13 -3.85
N VAL A 49 10.58 14.48 -4.78
CA VAL A 49 10.44 13.03 -5.01
C VAL A 49 10.85 12.25 -3.77
N VAL A 50 12.01 12.56 -3.19
CA VAL A 50 12.52 11.92 -1.97
C VAL A 50 11.52 12.04 -0.82
N LEU A 51 10.93 13.22 -0.61
CA LEU A 51 9.91 13.43 0.42
C LEU A 51 8.67 12.56 0.20
N ARG A 52 8.14 12.50 -1.02
CA ARG A 52 6.98 11.65 -1.33
C ARG A 52 7.26 10.16 -1.14
N VAL A 53 8.50 9.71 -1.40
CA VAL A 53 8.90 8.33 -1.14
C VAL A 53 8.93 8.05 0.37
N LYS A 54 9.48 8.97 1.17
CA LYS A 54 9.48 8.86 2.65
C LYS A 54 8.06 8.79 3.21
N ASP A 55 7.20 9.72 2.81
CA ASP A 55 5.78 9.74 3.23
C ASP A 55 5.05 8.45 2.87
N ARG A 56 5.36 7.87 1.71
CA ARG A 56 4.78 6.61 1.25
C ARG A 56 5.22 5.45 2.12
N LEU A 57 6.52 5.32 2.39
CA LEU A 57 7.06 4.27 3.25
C LEU A 57 6.47 4.35 4.67
N ASP A 58 6.43 5.57 5.23
CA ASP A 58 5.83 5.81 6.56
C ASP A 58 4.34 5.46 6.61
N LYS A 59 3.61 5.69 5.51
CA LYS A 59 2.21 5.29 5.40
C LYS A 59 2.07 3.78 5.27
N TRP A 60 2.89 3.14 4.44
CA TRP A 60 2.83 1.70 4.21
C TRP A 60 3.11 0.92 5.49
N ASP A 61 4.15 1.30 6.24
CA ASP A 61 4.49 0.71 7.54
C ASP A 61 3.29 0.68 8.52
N LYS A 62 2.48 1.75 8.53
CA LYS A 62 1.28 1.85 9.39
C LYS A 62 0.09 1.02 8.91
N LEU A 63 0.02 0.72 7.62
CA LEU A 63 -1.11 0.03 7.00
C LEU A 63 -0.82 -1.45 6.73
N MET A 64 0.44 -1.88 6.72
CA MET A 64 0.85 -3.28 6.60
C MET A 64 0.64 -4.05 7.92
N ILE A 65 -0.59 -4.00 8.41
CA ILE A 65 -1.07 -4.69 9.61
C ILE A 65 -2.21 -5.65 9.20
N PRO A 66 -2.63 -6.58 10.07
CA PRO A 66 -3.77 -7.45 9.76
C PRO A 66 -5.00 -6.65 9.33
N PHE A 67 -5.72 -7.14 8.31
CA PHE A 67 -6.89 -6.45 7.76
C PHE A 67 -7.91 -6.10 8.85
N SER A 68 -8.12 -6.99 9.81
CA SER A 68 -9.03 -6.77 10.96
C SER A 68 -8.75 -5.48 11.74
N ASP A 69 -7.48 -5.09 11.79
CA ASP A 69 -6.96 -4.01 12.63
C ASP A 69 -6.89 -2.67 11.87
N LEU A 70 -7.19 -2.67 10.57
CA LEU A 70 -7.22 -1.47 9.76
C LEU A 70 -8.35 -0.52 10.17
N PRO A 71 -8.13 0.81 10.03
CA PRO A 71 -9.21 1.79 10.03
C PRO A 71 -10.27 1.47 8.95
N GLU A 72 -11.54 1.71 9.26
CA GLU A 72 -12.65 1.36 8.35
C GLU A 72 -12.60 2.09 7.01
N ASP A 73 -12.02 3.29 6.95
CA ASP A 73 -11.82 4.03 5.71
C ASP A 73 -10.69 3.47 4.85
N GLU A 74 -9.71 2.79 5.45
CA GLU A 74 -8.70 2.03 4.72
C GLU A 74 -9.31 0.71 4.22
N LYS A 75 -10.03 -0.05 5.07
CA LYS A 75 -10.75 -1.27 4.63
C LYS A 75 -11.72 -1.01 3.47
N GLU A 76 -12.37 0.15 3.45
CA GLU A 76 -13.30 0.50 2.38
C GLU A 76 -12.63 0.57 1.00
N LYS A 77 -11.33 0.88 0.92
CA LYS A 77 -10.59 0.90 -0.34
C LYS A 77 -10.48 -0.51 -0.92
N ASP A 78 -10.22 -1.49 -0.06
CA ASP A 78 -10.11 -2.90 -0.44
C ASP A 78 -11.51 -3.46 -0.80
N ARG A 79 -12.54 -3.08 -0.02
CA ARG A 79 -13.95 -3.43 -0.30
C ARG A 79 -14.42 -2.94 -1.67
N VAL A 80 -13.96 -1.78 -2.14
CA VAL A 80 -14.33 -1.28 -3.49
C VAL A 80 -13.92 -2.27 -4.58
N TYR A 81 -12.76 -2.93 -4.44
CA TYR A 81 -12.31 -3.94 -5.40
C TYR A 81 -12.99 -5.30 -5.17
N ALA A 82 -13.21 -5.68 -3.91
CA ALA A 82 -13.99 -6.86 -3.57
C ALA A 82 -15.40 -6.82 -4.20
N ARG A 83 -16.09 -5.67 -4.17
CA ARG A 83 -17.39 -5.49 -4.82
C ARG A 83 -17.31 -5.68 -6.34
N LYS A 84 -16.24 -5.25 -7.01
CA LYS A 84 -16.04 -5.47 -8.46
C LYS A 84 -15.96 -6.96 -8.77
N VAL A 85 -15.22 -7.73 -7.96
CA VAL A 85 -15.13 -9.19 -8.11
C VAL A 85 -16.49 -9.84 -7.93
N MET A 86 -17.24 -9.42 -6.90
CA MET A 86 -18.59 -9.93 -6.66
C MET A 86 -19.56 -9.67 -7.82
N THR A 87 -19.47 -8.51 -8.47
CA THR A 87 -20.25 -8.21 -9.67
C THR A 87 -19.93 -9.20 -10.79
N ILE A 88 -18.64 -9.43 -11.09
CA ILE A 88 -18.20 -10.37 -12.13
C ILE A 88 -18.71 -11.79 -11.86
N LEU A 89 -18.71 -12.23 -10.61
CA LEU A 89 -19.15 -13.57 -10.22
C LEU A 89 -20.68 -13.73 -10.17
N SER A 90 -21.42 -12.63 -10.25
CA SER A 90 -22.89 -12.62 -10.24
C SER A 90 -23.51 -12.51 -11.64
N ASP A 91 -22.68 -12.25 -12.65
CA ASP A 91 -23.02 -12.32 -14.08
C ASP A 91 -22.97 -13.77 -14.60
#